data_AF-A0A520TAS3-F1
#
_entry.id   AF-A0A520TAS3-F1
#
_cell.length_a   1.000
_cell.length_b   1.000
_cell.length_c   1.000
_cell.angle_alpha   90.00
_cell.angle_beta   90.00
_cell.angle_gamma   90.00
#
_symmetry.space_group_name_H-M   'P 1'
#
loop_
_entity.id
_entity.type
_entity.pdbx_description
1 polymer ?
#
loop_
_entity_poly.entity_id
_entity_poly.type
_entity_poly.pdbx_seq_one_letter_code
_entity_poly.pdbx_strand_id
1 'polypeptide(L)'
;MIRLLYCSQAKSDFSEEVLKEILLISRKNNSAAGITGVLVHGGGMFMQVLEGPEQNVLRTYMKILDDKRHTDSRIIQISPMKERMFDNWTMGVIEAEPLTFEHVAKLRAHRLETLNTDAFTQVIREFNALLIKT
;
A
#
# COMPACT_ATOMS: atom_id res chain seq x y z
N MET A 1 -1.37 13.57 11.47
CA MET A 1 -1.29 12.82 10.19
C MET A 1 -1.62 11.37 10.47
N ILE A 2 -2.00 10.61 9.45
CA ILE A 2 -2.23 9.17 9.57
C ILE A 2 -1.39 8.40 8.56
N ARG A 3 -1.22 7.11 8.84
CA ARG A 3 -0.77 6.08 7.91
C ARG A 3 -1.90 5.08 7.71
N LEU A 4 -2.21 4.77 6.45
CA LEU A 4 -3.18 3.75 6.06
C LEU A 4 -2.45 2.67 5.26
N LEU A 5 -2.58 1.42 5.69
CA LEU A 5 -2.11 0.24 4.98
C LEU A 5 -3.34 -0.55 4.51
N TYR A 6 -3.40 -0.87 3.23
CA TYR A 6 -4.44 -1.73 2.68
C TYR A 6 -3.86 -2.75 1.70
N CYS A 7 -4.61 -3.83 1.46
CA CYS A 7 -4.32 -4.81 0.41
C CYS A 7 -5.55 -5.04 -0.48
N SER A 8 -5.34 -5.53 -1.70
CA SER A 8 -6.41 -5.85 -2.64
C SER A 8 -5.95 -6.85 -3.71
N GLN A 9 -6.89 -7.47 -4.41
CA GLN A 9 -6.62 -8.36 -5.54
C GLN A 9 -6.49 -7.56 -6.82
N ALA A 10 -5.38 -7.72 -7.55
CA ALA A 10 -5.30 -7.25 -8.92
C ALA A 10 -6.24 -8.08 -9.81
N LYS A 11 -6.81 -7.47 -10.85
CA LYS A 11 -7.55 -8.24 -11.86
C LYS A 11 -6.59 -9.02 -12.76
N SER A 12 -7.15 -10.05 -13.42
CA SER A 12 -6.41 -10.97 -14.29
C SER A 12 -5.77 -10.32 -15.52
N ASP A 13 -6.23 -9.12 -15.91
CA ASP A 13 -5.71 -8.31 -17.02
C ASP A 13 -4.62 -7.32 -16.59
N PHE A 14 -4.11 -7.42 -15.36
CA PHE A 14 -3.05 -6.56 -14.87
C PHE A 14 -1.73 -6.80 -15.63
N SER A 15 -1.12 -5.70 -16.11
CA SER A 15 0.16 -5.70 -16.83
C SER A 15 1.11 -4.61 -16.31
N GLU A 16 2.36 -4.63 -16.75
CA GLU A 16 3.34 -3.57 -16.44
C GLU A 16 2.89 -2.19 -16.93
N GLU A 17 2.21 -2.11 -18.07
CA GLU A 17 1.68 -0.85 -18.60
C GLU A 17 0.63 -0.27 -17.65
N VAL A 18 -0.28 -1.12 -17.17
CA VAL A 18 -1.29 -0.73 -16.18
C VAL A 18 -0.63 -0.23 -14.89
N LEU A 19 0.44 -0.89 -14.43
CA LEU A 19 1.21 -0.43 -13.28
C LEU A 19 1.82 0.95 -13.50
N LYS A 20 2.46 1.18 -14.66
CA LYS A 20 3.06 2.47 -15.01
C LYS A 20 2.01 3.59 -15.00
N GLU A 21 0.80 3.33 -15.51
CA GLU A 21 -0.32 4.27 -15.46
C GLU A 21 -0.78 4.55 -14.02
N ILE A 22 -0.92 3.51 -13.19
CA ILE A 22 -1.27 3.67 -11.76
C ILE A 22 -0.25 4.59 -11.08
N LEU A 23 1.05 4.35 -11.29
CA LEU A 23 2.11 5.14 -10.67
C LEU A 23 2.13 6.59 -11.16
N LEU A 24 1.94 6.83 -12.46
CA LEU A 24 1.90 8.17 -13.03
C LEU A 24 0.76 8.99 -12.40
N ILE A 25 -0.45 8.42 -12.35
CA ILE A 25 -1.63 9.07 -11.77
C ILE A 25 -1.45 9.25 -10.27
N SER A 26 -0.94 8.23 -9.57
CA SER A 26 -0.73 8.27 -8.12
C SER A 26 0.27 9.35 -7.73
N ARG A 27 1.43 9.44 -8.39
CA ARG A 27 2.46 10.45 -8.08
C ARG A 27 1.90 11.87 -8.23
N LYS A 28 1.17 12.14 -9.31
CA LYS A 28 0.53 13.45 -9.56
C LYS A 28 -0.50 13.78 -8.47
N ASN A 29 -1.44 12.88 -8.22
CA ASN A 29 -2.53 13.11 -7.27
C ASN A 29 -2.03 13.19 -5.83
N ASN A 30 -1.08 12.34 -5.46
CA ASN A 30 -0.53 12.29 -4.12
C ASN A 30 0.31 13.53 -3.82
N SER A 31 1.12 13.98 -4.77
CA SER A 31 1.87 15.24 -4.63
C SER A 31 0.94 16.42 -4.33
N ALA A 32 -0.13 16.57 -5.12
CA ALA A 32 -1.12 17.64 -4.92
C ALA A 32 -1.88 17.52 -3.57
N ALA A 33 -2.02 16.31 -3.03
CA ALA A 33 -2.70 16.03 -1.77
C ALA A 33 -1.76 15.99 -0.56
N GLY A 34 -0.46 16.22 -0.72
CA GLY A 34 0.53 16.07 0.35
C GLY A 34 0.58 14.63 0.90
N ILE A 35 0.41 13.64 0.02
CA ILE A 35 0.47 12.21 0.33
C ILE A 35 1.80 11.63 -0.13
N THR A 36 2.35 10.76 0.70
CA THR A 36 3.53 9.94 0.38
C THR A 36 3.20 8.47 0.58
N GLY A 37 4.05 7.58 0.09
CA GLY A 37 3.84 6.15 0.27
C GLY A 37 4.53 5.25 -0.74
N VAL A 38 4.18 3.98 -0.68
CA VAL A 38 4.70 2.93 -1.55
C VAL A 38 3.57 2.00 -1.97
N LEU A 39 3.61 1.58 -3.24
CA LEU A 39 2.78 0.54 -3.82
C LEU A 39 3.63 -0.70 -4.04
N VAL A 40 3.11 -1.84 -3.63
CA VAL A 40 3.72 -3.15 -3.79
C VAL A 40 2.80 -3.98 -4.67
N HIS A 41 3.37 -4.62 -5.68
CA HIS A 41 2.63 -5.55 -6.54
C HIS A 41 3.39 -6.86 -6.69
N GLY A 42 2.66 -7.97 -6.75
CA GLY A 42 3.21 -9.32 -6.87
C GLY A 42 2.15 -10.38 -6.62
N GLY A 43 2.26 -11.55 -7.25
CA GLY A 43 1.36 -12.68 -7.01
C GLY A 43 -0.14 -12.38 -7.21
N GLY A 44 -0.49 -11.45 -8.12
CA GLY A 44 -1.89 -11.05 -8.36
C GLY A 44 -2.49 -10.14 -7.27
N MET A 45 -1.65 -9.50 -6.46
CA MET A 45 -2.05 -8.71 -5.31
C MET A 45 -1.43 -7.31 -5.35
N PHE A 46 -2.15 -6.35 -4.78
CA PHE A 46 -1.61 -5.05 -4.41
C PHE A 46 -1.59 -4.89 -2.91
N MET A 47 -0.59 -4.17 -2.44
CA MET A 47 -0.55 -3.60 -1.10
C MET A 47 0.02 -2.20 -1.16
N GLN A 48 -0.58 -1.27 -0.44
CA GLN A 48 -0.15 0.12 -0.51
C GLN A 48 -0.21 0.77 0.86
N VAL A 49 0.83 1.55 1.15
CA VAL A 49 0.89 2.46 2.29
C VAL A 49 0.62 3.87 1.80
N LEU A 50 -0.29 4.59 2.47
CA LEU A 50 -0.57 6.00 2.25
C LEU A 50 -0.32 6.79 3.53
N GLU A 51 0.44 7.86 3.43
CA GLU A 51 0.86 8.72 4.54
C GLU A 51 0.48 10.17 4.27
N GLY A 52 -0.15 10.85 5.23
CA GLY A 52 -0.40 12.29 5.11
C GLY A 52 -1.51 12.84 6.01
N PRO A 53 -2.05 14.03 5.67
CA PRO A 53 -3.23 14.58 6.34
C PRO A 53 -4.40 13.59 6.26
N GLU A 54 -5.10 13.38 7.37
CA GLU A 54 -6.13 12.34 7.51
C GLU A 54 -7.19 12.40 6.41
N GLN A 55 -7.79 13.57 6.23
CA GLN A 55 -8.83 13.77 5.22
C GLN A 55 -8.32 13.49 3.79
N ASN A 56 -7.07 13.83 3.50
CA ASN A 56 -6.50 13.60 2.18
C ASN A 56 -6.23 12.11 1.94
N VAL A 57 -5.66 11.42 2.93
CA VAL A 57 -5.44 9.96 2.87
C VAL A 57 -6.76 9.21 2.68
N LEU A 58 -7.77 9.52 3.50
CA LEU A 58 -9.08 8.86 3.39
C LEU A 58 -9.78 9.17 2.07
N ARG A 59 -9.70 10.41 1.57
CA ARG A 59 -10.26 10.78 0.25
C ARG A 59 -9.55 10.05 -0.89
N THR A 60 -8.24 9.93 -0.85
CA THR A 60 -7.48 9.17 -1.85
C THR A 60 -7.85 7.69 -1.78
N TYR A 61 -7.96 7.11 -0.58
CA TYR A 61 -8.38 5.72 -0.42
C TYR A 61 -9.79 5.46 -0.94
N MET A 62 -10.75 6.38 -0.73
CA MET A 62 -12.09 6.25 -1.32
C MET A 62 -12.06 6.18 -2.85
N LYS A 63 -11.23 7.01 -3.52
CA LYS A 63 -11.07 6.93 -4.98
C LYS A 63 -10.45 5.61 -5.43
N ILE A 64 -9.53 5.09 -4.63
CA ILE A 64 -8.92 3.78 -4.88
C ILE A 64 -9.99 2.69 -4.76
N LEU A 65 -10.87 2.71 -3.76
CA LEU A 65 -11.93 1.70 -3.62
C LEU A 65 -12.81 1.54 -4.86
N ASP A 66 -13.00 2.61 -5.63
CA ASP A 66 -13.81 2.62 -6.87
C ASP A 66 -13.02 2.21 -8.13
N ASP A 67 -11.71 1.94 -8.00
CA ASP A 67 -10.84 1.61 -9.12
C ASP A 67 -11.14 0.20 -9.65
N LYS A 68 -11.49 0.11 -10.94
CA LYS A 68 -11.91 -1.15 -11.57
C LYS A 68 -10.78 -2.16 -11.79
N ARG A 69 -9.51 -1.74 -11.61
CA ARG A 69 -8.31 -2.57 -11.82
C ARG A 69 -8.03 -3.54 -10.68
N HIS A 70 -8.73 -3.41 -9.56
CA HIS A 70 -8.59 -4.29 -8.42
C HIS A 70 -9.93 -4.59 -7.75
N THR A 71 -9.97 -5.59 -6.87
CA THR A 71 -11.15 -6.00 -6.11
C THR A 71 -10.74 -6.37 -4.69
N ASP A 72 -11.75 -6.55 -3.82
CA ASP A 72 -11.54 -7.02 -2.44
C ASP A 72 -10.47 -6.20 -1.69
N SER A 73 -10.59 -4.88 -1.79
CA SER A 73 -9.76 -3.93 -1.06
C SER A 73 -10.11 -3.97 0.42
N ARG A 74 -9.11 -4.19 1.26
CA ARG A 74 -9.24 -4.31 2.71
C ARG A 74 -8.20 -3.44 3.39
N ILE A 75 -8.68 -2.55 4.26
CA ILE A 75 -7.81 -1.85 5.19
C ILE A 75 -7.25 -2.89 6.16
N ILE A 76 -5.93 -2.94 6.23
CA ILE A 76 -5.19 -3.75 7.18
C ILE A 76 -4.97 -2.93 8.45
N GLN A 77 -4.60 -1.65 8.31
CA GLN A 77 -4.39 -0.77 9.46
C GLN A 77 -4.61 0.70 9.11
N ILE A 78 -5.11 1.46 10.08
CA ILE A 78 -5.01 2.92 10.14
C ILE A 78 -4.41 3.30 11.48
N SER A 79 -3.38 4.14 11.49
CA SER A 79 -2.74 4.59 12.72
C SER A 79 -2.30 6.06 12.64
N PRO A 80 -2.39 6.83 13.74
CA PRO A 80 -1.79 8.16 13.80
C PRO A 80 -0.26 8.07 13.68
N MET A 81 0.36 9.08 13.09
CA MET A 81 1.81 9.16 12.96
C MET A 81 2.32 10.59 13.13
N LYS A 82 3.53 10.72 13.68
CA LYS A 82 4.25 12.00 13.82
C LYS A 82 5.19 12.26 12.65
N GLU A 83 5.80 11.21 12.10
CA GLU A 83 6.78 11.28 11.02
C GLU A 83 6.39 10.35 9.87
N ARG A 84 6.77 10.74 8.65
CA ARG A 84 6.60 9.94 7.44
C ARG A 84 7.73 8.94 7.36
N MET A 85 7.42 7.72 6.94
CA MET A 85 8.43 6.69 6.67
C MET A 85 8.88 6.72 5.21
N PHE A 86 8.03 7.26 4.33
CA PHE A 86 8.25 7.31 2.89
C PHE A 86 8.28 8.74 2.38
N ASP A 87 8.81 9.68 3.15
CA ASP A 87 8.83 11.12 2.84
C ASP A 87 9.44 11.45 1.47
N ASN A 88 10.41 10.67 1.02
CA ASN A 88 11.08 10.81 -0.26
C ASN A 88 10.24 10.36 -1.48
N TRP A 89 9.08 9.73 -1.26
CA TRP A 89 8.27 9.17 -2.34
C TRP A 89 6.81 9.63 -2.29
N THR A 90 6.40 10.40 -3.31
CA THR A 90 4.97 10.69 -3.55
C THR A 90 4.21 9.40 -3.86
N MET A 91 4.84 8.47 -4.57
CA MET A 91 4.48 7.05 -4.64
C MET A 91 5.66 6.22 -5.18
N GLY A 92 6.28 5.42 -4.32
CA GLY A 92 7.28 4.41 -4.68
C GLY A 92 6.62 3.15 -5.23
N VAL A 93 7.40 2.32 -5.92
CA VAL A 93 6.95 0.98 -6.37
C VAL A 93 7.94 -0.08 -5.95
N ILE A 94 7.43 -1.21 -5.47
CA ILE A 94 8.20 -2.43 -5.21
C ILE A 94 7.51 -3.56 -5.98
N GLU A 95 8.26 -4.21 -6.86
CA GLU A 95 7.86 -5.49 -7.43
C GLU A 95 8.35 -6.59 -6.49
N ALA A 96 7.44 -7.46 -6.05
CA ALA A 96 7.77 -8.56 -5.15
C ALA A 96 7.49 -9.90 -5.82
N GLU A 97 8.36 -10.88 -5.56
CA GLU A 97 8.14 -12.25 -6.01
C GLU A 97 6.85 -12.82 -5.38
N PRO A 98 6.11 -13.69 -6.08
CA PRO A 98 4.86 -14.26 -5.59
C PRO A 98 4.96 -14.91 -4.20
N LEU A 99 6.12 -15.51 -3.87
CA LEU A 99 6.38 -16.16 -2.58
C LEU A 99 6.50 -15.15 -1.41
N THR A 100 6.90 -13.90 -1.68
CA THR A 100 6.95 -12.83 -0.68
C THR A 100 5.55 -12.38 -0.26
N PHE A 101 4.54 -12.57 -1.11
CA PHE A 101 3.14 -12.26 -0.83
C PHE A 101 2.41 -13.32 0.01
N GLU A 102 3.01 -14.48 0.30
CA GLU A 102 2.39 -15.51 1.15
C GLU A 102 2.12 -14.99 2.58
N HIS A 103 3.01 -14.12 3.11
CA HIS A 103 2.78 -13.44 4.38
C HIS A 103 1.62 -12.43 4.30
N VAL A 104 1.42 -11.78 3.15
CA VAL A 104 0.30 -10.85 2.92
C VAL A 104 -1.03 -11.62 2.78
N ALA A 105 -1.03 -12.82 2.20
CA ALA A 105 -2.18 -13.72 2.21
C ALA A 105 -2.54 -14.15 3.64
N LYS A 106 -1.54 -14.34 4.53
CA LYS A 106 -1.76 -14.58 5.96
C LYS A 106 -2.35 -13.35 6.67
N LEU A 107 -1.96 -12.12 6.30
CA LEU A 107 -2.61 -10.89 6.78
C LEU A 107 -4.09 -10.79 6.37
N ARG A 108 -4.47 -11.34 5.21
CA ARG A 108 -5.89 -11.47 4.81
C ARG A 108 -6.65 -12.51 5.64
N ALA A 109 -5.99 -13.60 6.00
CA ALA A 109 -6.60 -14.71 6.75
C ALA A 109 -6.81 -14.38 8.23
N HIS A 110 -5.95 -13.53 8.81
CA HIS A 110 -6.13 -13.03 10.16
C HIS A 110 -7.14 -11.89 10.18
N ARG A 111 -8.41 -12.29 10.38
CA ARG A 111 -9.50 -11.44 10.91
C ARG A 111 -8.92 -10.52 11.99
N LEU A 112 -9.20 -9.21 11.89
CA LEU A 112 -9.17 -8.09 12.86
C LEU A 112 -8.95 -8.37 14.37
N GLU A 113 -8.13 -9.33 14.76
CA GLU A 113 -7.60 -9.49 16.10
C GLU A 113 -6.36 -8.64 16.10
N THR A 114 -6.59 -7.33 16.29
CA THR A 114 -5.58 -6.33 16.66
C THR A 114 -4.21 -6.64 16.07
N LEU A 115 -3.95 -6.19 14.84
CA LEU A 115 -2.57 -6.00 14.40
C LEU A 115 -1.94 -5.09 15.45
N ASN A 116 -1.26 -5.72 16.41
CA ASN A 116 -0.51 -5.01 17.42
C ASN A 116 0.59 -4.24 16.67
N THR A 117 1.15 -3.23 17.33
CA THR A 117 2.26 -2.46 16.78
C THR A 117 3.41 -3.36 16.28
N ASP A 118 3.55 -4.56 16.85
CA ASP A 118 4.58 -5.54 16.49
C ASP A 118 4.33 -6.18 15.12
N ALA A 119 3.09 -6.52 14.77
CA ALA A 119 2.75 -7.09 13.47
C ALA A 119 2.91 -6.05 12.35
N PHE A 120 2.54 -4.80 12.59
CA PHE A 120 2.87 -3.68 11.71
C PHE A 120 4.39 -3.52 11.55
N THR A 121 5.11 -3.50 12.67
CA THR A 121 6.56 -3.37 12.68
C THR A 121 7.22 -4.53 11.96
N GLN A 122 6.68 -5.74 12.07
CA GLN A 122 7.16 -6.94 11.40
C GLN A 122 6.96 -6.83 9.89
N VAL A 123 5.74 -6.51 9.44
CA VAL A 123 5.43 -6.30 8.02
C VAL A 123 6.30 -5.19 7.47
N ILE A 124 6.34 -4.02 8.12
CA ILE A 124 7.17 -2.90 7.69
C ILE A 124 8.67 -3.19 7.78
N ARG A 125 9.14 -3.99 8.74
CA ARG A 125 10.54 -4.43 8.81
C ARG A 125 10.87 -5.37 7.66
N GLU A 126 9.97 -6.30 7.33
CA GLU A 126 10.12 -7.18 6.17
C GLU A 126 10.11 -6.35 4.87
N PHE A 127 9.23 -5.34 4.77
CA PHE A 127 9.22 -4.38 3.67
C PHE A 127 10.50 -3.53 3.59
N ASN A 128 10.96 -2.99 4.71
CA ASN A 128 12.22 -2.25 4.77
C ASN A 128 13.42 -3.15 4.45
N ALA A 129 13.41 -4.40 4.89
CA ALA A 129 14.47 -5.36 4.59
C ALA A 129 14.50 -5.74 3.10
N LEU A 130 13.35 -5.72 2.41
CA LEU A 130 13.26 -5.85 0.96
C LEU A 130 13.79 -4.59 0.25
N LEU A 131 13.46 -3.40 0.76
CA LEU A 131 13.90 -2.11 0.20
C LEU A 131 15.41 -1.84 0.35
N ILE A 132 16.07 -2.36 1.39
CA ILE A 132 17.51 -2.16 1.65
C ILE A 132 18.40 -3.06 0.76
N LYS A 133 17.82 -4.07 0.10
CA LYS A 133 18.56 -5.00 -0.78
C LYS A 133 18.63 -4.57 -2.26
N THR A 134 18.06 -3.42 -2.60
CA THR A 134 18.08 -2.79 -3.93
C THR A 134 18.78 -1.44 -3.84
#